data_AF-A0A9R1BJ24-F1
#
_entry.id   AF-A0A9R1BJ24-F1
#
_cell.length_a   1.000
_cell.length_b   1.000
_cell.length_c   1.000
_cell.angle_alpha   90.00
_cell.angle_beta   90.00
_cell.angle_gamma   90.00
#
_symmetry.space_group_name_H-M   'P 1'
#
loop_
_entity.id
_entity.type
_entity.pdbx_description
1 polymer ?
#
loop_
_entity_poly.entity_id
_entity_poly.type
_entity_poly.pdbx_seq_one_letter_code
_entity_poly.pdbx_strand_id
1 'polypeptide(L)'
;MASRSSSLLQLLVLVVASCQSRGVKVILSIGGGAGSYYLSSTQDAKNVATYLWNNFLGGKSSSRPLGDAVLDGIDFDIEGGTPLHWDDLARFLKGYSNSGRRVYLTAAPQCPFPDAWVGGALNTGLFDYVWVQFYNNAPCQYTSGSTTNLADAWKQWLTVPAKQIFLGLPASPQAAGSGFIPADDLKSDVLPLIKSTGKYGGIMLWSKYYDDQDGYSSSVKRDV
;
A
#
# COMPACT_ATOMS: atom_id res chain seq x y z
N MET A 1 0.52 -31.39 -15.01
CA MET A 1 0.34 -30.28 -14.04
C MET A 1 1.54 -29.34 -13.97
N ALA A 2 2.80 -29.81 -14.10
CA ALA A 2 3.99 -28.95 -14.05
C ALA A 2 4.08 -27.87 -15.17
N SER A 3 3.66 -28.17 -16.41
CA SER A 3 3.80 -27.21 -17.52
C SER A 3 2.85 -26.00 -17.43
N ARG A 4 1.65 -26.18 -16.86
CA ARG A 4 0.69 -25.07 -16.65
C ARG A 4 1.15 -24.11 -15.55
N SER A 5 1.73 -24.63 -14.46
CA SER A 5 2.31 -23.82 -13.38
C SER A 5 3.49 -22.97 -13.88
N SER A 6 4.38 -23.58 -14.68
CA SER A 6 5.48 -22.86 -15.34
C SER A 6 5.00 -21.75 -16.29
N SER A 7 3.92 -21.97 -17.06
CA SER A 7 3.39 -20.95 -17.98
C SER A 7 2.77 -19.73 -17.27
N LEU A 8 2.14 -19.93 -16.11
CA LEU A 8 1.53 -18.84 -15.33
C LEU A 8 2.60 -17.96 -14.66
N LEU A 9 3.65 -18.57 -14.12
CA LEU A 9 4.80 -17.83 -13.57
C LEU A 9 5.49 -17.00 -14.65
N GLN A 10 5.69 -17.58 -15.84
CA GLN A 10 6.27 -16.85 -16.97
C GLN A 10 5.41 -15.64 -17.36
N LEU A 11 4.08 -15.78 -17.34
CA LEU A 11 3.17 -14.68 -17.62
C LEU A 11 3.29 -13.55 -16.59
N LEU A 12 3.35 -13.88 -15.30
CA LEU A 12 3.53 -12.88 -14.23
C LEU A 12 4.84 -12.10 -14.39
N VAL A 13 5.94 -12.78 -14.72
CA VAL A 13 7.23 -12.12 -15.00
C VAL A 13 7.10 -11.10 -16.14
N LEU A 14 6.43 -11.48 -17.23
CA LEU A 14 6.20 -10.59 -18.37
C LEU A 14 5.31 -9.40 -18.01
N VAL A 15 4.27 -9.60 -17.20
CA VAL A 15 3.38 -8.53 -16.75
C VAL A 15 4.12 -7.53 -15.87
N VAL A 16 4.94 -8.00 -14.91
CA VAL A 16 5.77 -7.13 -14.08
C VAL A 16 6.72 -6.31 -14.94
N ALA A 17 7.44 -6.95 -15.86
CA ALA A 17 8.38 -6.27 -16.76
C ALA A 17 7.67 -5.25 -17.66
N SER A 18 6.49 -5.58 -18.18
CA SER A 18 5.67 -4.67 -18.99
C SER A 18 5.24 -3.43 -18.19
N CYS A 19 4.75 -3.59 -16.96
CA CYS A 19 4.42 -2.47 -16.07
C CYS A 19 5.64 -1.58 -15.81
N GLN A 20 6.77 -2.18 -15.42
CA GLN A 20 7.99 -1.45 -15.10
C GLN A 20 8.56 -0.70 -16.31
N SER A 21 8.49 -1.29 -17.52
CA SER A 21 8.91 -0.63 -18.77
C SER A 21 8.11 0.64 -19.08
N ARG A 22 6.89 0.75 -18.53
CA ARG A 22 5.98 1.90 -18.65
C ARG A 22 6.07 2.85 -17.46
N GLY A 23 7.06 2.68 -16.58
CA GLY A 23 7.26 3.51 -15.39
C GLY A 23 6.30 3.19 -14.25
N VAL A 24 5.49 2.13 -14.33
CA VAL A 24 4.60 1.68 -13.26
C VAL A 24 5.38 0.84 -12.28
N LYS A 25 5.37 1.22 -11.00
CA LYS A 25 5.99 0.44 -9.92
C LYS A 25 5.09 -0.75 -9.58
N VAL A 26 5.69 -1.93 -9.44
CA VAL A 26 5.00 -3.13 -8.97
C VAL A 26 5.57 -3.53 -7.61
N ILE A 27 4.70 -3.55 -6.61
CA ILE A 27 5.05 -3.71 -5.20
C ILE A 27 4.32 -4.95 -4.66
N LEU A 28 5.00 -5.76 -3.85
CA LEU A 28 4.36 -6.86 -3.13
C LEU A 28 3.78 -6.34 -1.83
N SER A 29 2.48 -6.52 -1.63
CA SER A 29 1.85 -6.24 -0.33
C SER A 29 1.93 -7.44 0.59
N ILE A 30 2.26 -7.17 1.86
CA ILE A 30 2.25 -8.14 2.96
C ILE A 30 1.14 -7.77 3.94
N GLY A 31 0.46 -8.79 4.46
CA GLY A 31 -0.66 -8.63 5.38
C GLY A 31 -2.02 -8.78 4.69
N GLY A 32 -2.84 -7.74 4.79
CA GLY A 32 -4.25 -7.67 4.38
C GLY A 32 -5.22 -8.09 5.49
N GLY A 33 -6.52 -7.84 5.30
CA GLY A 33 -7.56 -8.14 6.30
C GLY A 33 -7.80 -9.61 6.64
N ALA A 34 -7.05 -10.55 6.05
CA ALA A 34 -7.15 -11.99 6.34
C ALA A 34 -5.78 -12.65 6.45
N GLY A 35 -5.67 -13.64 7.35
CA GLY A 35 -4.47 -14.43 7.57
C GLY A 35 -3.99 -14.38 9.02
N SER A 36 -2.95 -15.17 9.32
CA SER A 36 -2.33 -15.24 10.65
C SER A 36 -0.86 -14.83 10.56
N TYR A 37 -0.61 -13.61 10.09
CA TYR A 37 0.72 -13.03 9.98
C TYR A 37 1.08 -12.25 11.24
N TYR A 38 2.32 -12.38 11.69
CA TYR A 38 2.91 -11.59 12.76
C TYR A 38 4.44 -11.72 12.70
N LEU A 39 5.14 -10.89 13.45
CA LEU A 39 6.58 -11.00 13.68
C LEU A 39 6.82 -11.28 15.17
N SER A 40 7.54 -12.35 15.47
CA SER A 40 7.76 -12.81 16.84
C SER A 40 8.96 -12.15 17.53
N SER A 41 9.89 -11.58 16.76
CA SER A 41 11.11 -10.95 17.25
C SER A 41 11.78 -10.11 16.15
N THR A 42 12.76 -9.29 16.52
CA THR A 42 13.64 -8.61 15.55
C THR A 42 14.40 -9.60 14.66
N GLN A 43 14.79 -10.78 15.20
CA GLN A 43 15.45 -11.81 14.39
C GLN A 43 14.48 -12.40 13.35
N ASP A 44 13.22 -12.58 13.72
CA ASP A 44 12.17 -13.01 12.80
C ASP A 44 11.94 -11.97 11.69
N ALA A 45 11.87 -10.68 12.05
CA ALA A 45 11.81 -9.59 11.09
C ALA A 45 13.00 -9.62 10.09
N LYS A 46 14.21 -9.90 10.58
CA LYS A 46 15.40 -10.07 9.72
C LYS A 46 15.28 -11.28 8.79
N ASN A 47 14.76 -12.40 9.29
CA ASN A 47 14.54 -13.62 8.50
C ASN A 47 13.53 -13.34 7.37
N VAL A 48 12.42 -12.67 7.70
CA VAL A 48 11.40 -12.25 6.72
C VAL A 48 11.98 -11.27 5.70
N ALA A 49 12.75 -10.27 6.13
CA ALA A 49 13.42 -9.33 5.22
C ALA A 49 14.34 -10.06 4.23
N THR A 50 15.12 -11.03 4.72
CA THR A 50 16.01 -11.86 3.90
C THR A 50 15.24 -12.71 2.90
N TYR A 51 14.12 -13.30 3.35
CA TYR A 51 13.22 -14.06 2.50
C TYR A 51 12.63 -13.19 1.38
N LEU A 52 12.08 -12.03 1.71
CA LEU A 52 11.51 -11.08 0.75
C LEU A 52 12.56 -10.61 -0.27
N TRP A 53 13.77 -10.29 0.22
CA TRP A 53 14.88 -9.92 -0.63
C TRP A 53 15.22 -10.99 -1.68
N ASN A 54 15.38 -12.24 -1.23
CA ASN A 54 15.81 -13.35 -2.07
C ASN A 54 14.72 -13.87 -3.02
N ASN A 55 13.44 -13.74 -2.66
CA ASN A 55 12.34 -14.36 -3.41
C ASN A 55 11.55 -13.37 -4.29
N PHE A 56 11.58 -12.07 -3.99
CA PHE A 56 10.77 -11.08 -4.69
C PHE A 56 11.54 -9.83 -5.14
N LEU A 57 12.66 -9.51 -4.48
CA LEU A 57 13.50 -8.37 -4.81
C LEU A 57 14.81 -8.84 -5.48
N GLY A 58 15.91 -8.11 -5.25
CA GLY A 58 17.18 -8.28 -5.97
C GLY A 58 18.09 -9.41 -5.49
N GLY A 59 17.65 -10.20 -4.50
CA GLY A 59 18.38 -11.39 -4.07
C GLY A 59 18.15 -12.59 -4.99
N LYS A 60 18.67 -13.75 -4.60
CA LYS A 60 18.61 -14.97 -5.39
C LYS A 60 17.92 -16.09 -4.61
N SER A 61 17.06 -16.84 -5.31
CA SER A 61 16.37 -18.03 -4.80
C SER A 61 16.07 -18.95 -5.98
N SER A 62 16.16 -20.26 -5.79
CA SER A 62 15.81 -21.26 -6.81
C SER A 62 14.30 -21.47 -6.95
N SER A 63 13.50 -20.91 -6.03
CA SER A 63 12.05 -21.13 -5.95
C SER A 63 11.29 -19.82 -5.72
N ARG A 64 11.55 -18.82 -6.56
CA ARG A 64 10.87 -17.52 -6.48
C ARG A 64 9.38 -17.67 -6.77
N PRO A 65 8.46 -17.26 -5.87
CA PRO A 65 7.02 -17.49 -6.05
C PRO A 65 6.39 -16.78 -7.24
N LEU A 66 6.98 -15.68 -7.71
CA LEU A 66 6.52 -14.92 -8.88
C LEU A 66 7.51 -15.03 -10.06
N GLY A 67 8.30 -16.10 -10.09
CA GLY A 67 9.39 -16.27 -11.04
C GLY A 67 10.51 -15.25 -10.86
N ASP A 68 11.27 -15.02 -11.92
CA ASP A 68 12.46 -14.15 -11.89
C ASP A 68 12.15 -12.64 -11.91
N ALA A 69 10.88 -12.26 -11.73
CA ALA A 69 10.46 -10.87 -11.59
C ALA A 69 11.14 -10.23 -10.38
N VAL A 70 11.74 -9.06 -10.57
CA VAL A 70 12.28 -8.25 -9.48
C VAL A 70 11.36 -7.06 -9.25
N LEU A 71 10.63 -7.10 -8.14
CA LEU A 71 9.67 -6.06 -7.77
C LEU A 71 10.38 -4.77 -7.33
N ASP A 72 9.62 -3.67 -7.30
CA ASP A 72 10.13 -2.35 -6.93
C ASP A 72 10.21 -2.17 -5.41
N GLY A 73 9.40 -2.89 -4.64
CA GLY A 73 9.30 -2.67 -3.20
C GLY A 73 8.38 -3.62 -2.47
N ILE A 74 8.19 -3.32 -1.18
CA ILE A 74 7.27 -4.02 -0.27
C ILE A 74 6.28 -3.01 0.31
N ASP A 75 5.00 -3.39 0.30
CA ASP A 75 3.89 -2.67 0.88
C ASP A 75 3.46 -3.32 2.20
N PHE A 76 3.30 -2.52 3.24
CA PHE A 76 2.90 -2.94 4.58
C PHE A 76 1.41 -2.65 4.77
N ASP A 77 0.58 -3.64 4.47
CA ASP A 77 -0.87 -3.62 4.73
C ASP A 77 -1.17 -4.42 5.99
N ILE A 78 -0.69 -3.94 7.13
CA ILE A 78 -0.77 -4.67 8.40
C ILE A 78 -2.05 -4.25 9.13
N GLU A 79 -3.01 -5.17 9.21
CA GLU A 79 -4.35 -4.90 9.77
C GLU A 79 -4.62 -5.67 11.08
N GLY A 80 -3.66 -6.45 11.59
CA GLY A 80 -3.83 -7.23 12.80
C GLY A 80 -2.57 -7.92 13.31
N GLY A 81 -2.75 -8.80 14.29
CA GLY A 81 -1.67 -9.54 14.93
C GLY A 81 -0.97 -8.73 16.02
N THR A 82 0.28 -8.34 15.79
CA THR A 82 1.12 -7.61 16.75
C THR A 82 1.59 -6.29 16.16
N PRO A 83 1.72 -5.21 16.95
CA PRO A 83 2.32 -3.95 16.49
C PRO A 83 3.86 -3.97 16.49
N LEU A 84 4.48 -5.08 16.93
CA LEU A 84 5.92 -5.16 17.16
C LEU A 84 6.69 -5.56 15.89
N HIS A 85 7.93 -5.06 15.79
CA HIS A 85 8.96 -5.46 14.82
C HIS A 85 8.73 -5.10 13.34
N TRP A 86 7.63 -4.44 12.99
CA TRP A 86 7.42 -3.91 11.64
C TRP A 86 8.43 -2.81 11.28
N ASP A 87 8.87 -2.05 12.27
CA ASP A 87 9.94 -1.05 12.14
C ASP A 87 11.30 -1.70 11.88
N ASP A 88 11.60 -2.81 12.55
CA ASP A 88 12.78 -3.63 12.27
C ASP A 88 12.77 -4.18 10.84
N LEU A 89 11.62 -4.73 10.41
CA LEU A 89 11.44 -5.22 9.04
C LEU A 89 11.69 -4.10 8.01
N ALA A 90 11.14 -2.91 8.25
CA ALA A 90 11.37 -1.74 7.39
C ALA A 90 12.85 -1.36 7.32
N ARG A 91 13.58 -1.33 8.46
CA ARG A 91 15.02 -1.05 8.48
C ARG A 91 15.83 -2.08 7.69
N PHE A 92 15.57 -3.38 7.89
CA PHE A 92 16.28 -4.43 7.17
C PHE A 92 16.01 -4.39 5.67
N LEU A 93 14.75 -4.23 5.25
CA LEU A 93 14.39 -4.10 3.83
C LEU A 93 15.05 -2.86 3.20
N LYS A 94 15.03 -1.71 3.90
CA LYS A 94 15.67 -0.51 3.38
C LYS A 94 17.18 -0.66 3.23
N GLY A 95 17.82 -1.38 4.15
CA GLY A 95 19.26 -1.69 4.12
C GLY A 95 19.71 -2.37 2.82
N TYR A 96 18.85 -3.18 2.17
CA TYR A 96 19.17 -3.79 0.88
C TYR A 96 19.29 -2.79 -0.27
N SER A 97 18.80 -1.56 -0.12
CA SER A 97 18.96 -0.49 -1.12
C SER A 97 20.44 -0.18 -1.42
N ASN A 98 21.34 -0.48 -0.48
CA ASN A 98 22.79 -0.33 -0.65
C ASN A 98 23.40 -1.32 -1.66
N SER A 99 22.62 -2.31 -2.13
CA SER A 99 23.06 -3.30 -3.12
C SER A 99 22.95 -2.82 -4.58
N GLY A 100 22.77 -1.51 -4.80
CA GLY A 100 22.68 -0.89 -6.13
C GLY A 100 21.29 -0.79 -6.73
N ARG A 101 20.26 -1.38 -6.10
CA ARG A 101 18.84 -1.21 -6.47
C ARG A 101 18.04 -0.74 -5.27
N ARG A 102 17.39 0.41 -5.42
CA ARG A 102 16.51 0.99 -4.40
C ARG A 102 15.34 0.04 -4.08
N VAL A 103 15.06 -0.15 -2.80
CA VAL A 103 13.84 -0.80 -2.30
C VAL A 103 12.83 0.28 -1.89
N TYR A 104 11.70 0.33 -2.58
CA TYR A 104 10.57 1.18 -2.19
C TYR A 104 9.85 0.54 -1.00
N LEU A 105 9.51 1.35 -0.02
CA LEU A 105 8.66 0.92 1.10
C LEU A 105 7.37 1.73 1.08
N THR A 106 6.24 1.04 1.13
CA THR A 106 4.92 1.66 1.22
C THR A 106 4.13 1.07 2.37
N ALA A 107 3.10 1.78 2.83
CA ALA A 107 2.22 1.28 3.88
C ALA A 107 0.77 1.68 3.62
N ALA A 108 -0.15 0.81 4.05
CA ALA A 108 -1.59 1.00 4.03
C ALA A 108 -2.16 1.06 5.46
N PRO A 109 -1.78 2.04 6.30
CA PRO A 109 -2.39 2.16 7.62
C PRO A 109 -3.89 2.45 7.52
N GLN A 110 -4.65 2.07 8.55
CA GLN A 110 -6.03 2.53 8.68
C GLN A 110 -6.05 4.03 9.00
N CYS A 111 -7.16 4.72 8.72
CA CYS A 111 -7.24 6.16 8.97
C CYS A 111 -7.19 6.64 10.43
N PRO A 112 -7.54 5.84 11.47
CA PRO A 112 -7.35 6.27 12.86
C PRO A 112 -5.88 6.55 13.13
N PHE A 113 -5.59 7.73 13.70
CA PHE A 113 -4.22 8.18 13.94
C PHE A 113 -3.91 8.25 15.44
N PRO A 114 -2.75 7.77 15.91
CA PRO A 114 -1.77 6.99 15.15
C PRO A 114 -2.29 5.58 14.82
N ASP A 115 -1.80 5.00 13.72
CA ASP A 115 -2.16 3.63 13.34
C ASP A 115 -1.62 2.61 14.37
N ALA A 116 -2.49 1.69 14.77
CA ALA A 116 -2.22 0.74 15.85
C ALA A 116 -1.15 -0.31 15.49
N TRP A 117 -0.97 -0.62 14.20
CA TRP A 117 -0.17 -1.76 13.74
C TRP A 117 1.16 -1.33 13.13
N VAL A 118 1.13 -0.38 12.21
CA VAL A 118 2.31 0.07 11.43
C VAL A 118 2.84 1.43 11.89
N GLY A 119 2.21 2.08 12.88
CA GLY A 119 2.63 3.38 13.41
C GLY A 119 4.10 3.44 13.84
N GLY A 120 4.61 2.40 14.51
CA GLY A 120 6.02 2.29 14.89
C GLY A 120 6.97 2.27 13.68
N ALA A 121 6.57 1.58 12.60
CA ALA A 121 7.34 1.53 11.36
C ALA A 121 7.32 2.86 10.63
N LEU A 122 6.17 3.54 10.57
CA LEU A 122 6.04 4.85 9.93
C LEU A 122 6.96 5.91 10.58
N ASN A 123 7.11 5.88 11.91
CA ASN A 123 7.99 6.79 12.65
C ASN A 123 9.48 6.67 12.29
N THR A 124 9.88 5.60 11.60
CA THR A 124 11.26 5.46 11.11
C THR A 124 11.62 6.45 10.00
N GLY A 125 10.63 7.02 9.31
CA GLY A 125 10.84 7.90 8.15
C GLY A 125 11.36 7.19 6.89
N LEU A 126 11.27 5.86 6.84
CA LEU A 126 11.80 5.06 5.72
C LEU A 126 10.82 4.84 4.57
N PHE A 127 9.53 5.13 4.80
CA PHE A 127 8.45 4.91 3.85
C PHE A 127 8.41 5.99 2.76
N ASP A 128 8.38 5.54 1.51
CA ASP A 128 8.31 6.41 0.35
C ASP A 128 6.87 6.90 0.13
N TYR A 129 5.89 6.00 0.20
CA TYR A 129 4.47 6.31 -0.02
C TYR A 129 3.60 5.72 1.09
N VAL A 130 2.59 6.47 1.53
CA VAL A 130 1.62 5.99 2.52
C VAL A 130 0.23 6.19 1.97
N TRP A 131 -0.51 5.11 1.71
CA TRP A 131 -1.90 5.16 1.24
C TRP A 131 -2.85 4.82 2.38
N VAL A 132 -3.22 5.85 3.14
CA VAL A 132 -4.07 5.72 4.33
C VAL A 132 -5.47 5.26 3.92
N GLN A 133 -5.99 4.22 4.56
CA GLN A 133 -7.29 3.64 4.27
C GLN A 133 -8.42 4.47 4.91
N PHE A 134 -9.03 5.38 4.15
CA PHE A 134 -10.12 6.26 4.61
C PHE A 134 -11.51 5.60 4.49
N TYR A 135 -11.61 4.34 4.92
CA TYR A 135 -12.82 3.53 4.88
C TYR A 135 -12.85 2.53 6.04
N ASN A 136 -14.02 1.90 6.26
CA ASN A 136 -14.30 1.00 7.39
C ASN A 136 -14.07 1.60 8.79
N ASN A 137 -13.94 2.92 8.90
CA ASN A 137 -13.56 3.64 10.12
C ASN A 137 -14.33 4.96 10.23
N ALA A 138 -15.52 4.91 10.83
CA ALA A 138 -16.42 6.07 10.99
C ALA A 138 -15.77 7.36 11.54
N PRO A 139 -14.82 7.31 12.50
CA PRO A 139 -14.20 8.52 13.04
C PRO A 139 -13.34 9.32 12.06
N CYS A 140 -12.93 8.73 10.93
CA CYS A 140 -11.98 9.35 10.01
C CYS A 140 -12.31 9.18 8.52
N GLN A 141 -13.36 8.43 8.16
CA GLN A 141 -13.80 8.30 6.77
C GLN A 141 -14.77 9.41 6.34
N TYR A 142 -15.06 9.46 5.03
CA TYR A 142 -16.13 10.28 4.48
C TYR A 142 -17.51 9.79 4.92
N THR A 143 -18.40 10.72 5.22
CA THR A 143 -19.84 10.46 5.40
C THR A 143 -20.58 11.36 4.42
N SER A 144 -21.62 10.85 3.77
CA SER A 144 -22.40 11.62 2.78
C SER A 144 -22.75 13.03 3.29
N GLY A 145 -22.30 14.06 2.56
CA GLY A 145 -22.50 15.47 2.91
C GLY A 145 -21.55 16.04 3.97
N SER A 146 -20.52 15.31 4.40
CA SER A 146 -19.55 15.79 5.40
C SER A 146 -18.14 15.27 5.17
N THR A 147 -17.21 16.20 4.96
CA THR A 147 -15.77 15.93 4.82
C THR A 147 -14.99 16.14 6.12
N THR A 148 -15.63 16.57 7.21
CA THR A 148 -14.96 17.01 8.45
C THR A 148 -14.03 15.93 9.03
N ASN A 149 -14.54 14.72 9.28
CA ASN A 149 -13.76 13.63 9.87
C ASN A 149 -12.55 13.25 9.01
N LEU A 150 -12.76 13.15 7.69
CA LEU A 150 -11.70 12.86 6.72
C LEU A 150 -10.66 13.98 6.71
N ALA A 151 -11.08 15.24 6.63
CA ALA A 151 -10.18 16.38 6.59
C ALA A 151 -9.34 16.50 7.87
N ASP A 152 -9.94 16.24 9.03
CA ASP A 152 -9.23 16.30 10.31
C ASP A 152 -8.25 15.14 10.50
N ALA A 153 -8.61 13.94 10.05
CA ALA A 153 -7.68 12.82 10.00
C ALA A 153 -6.55 13.06 8.98
N TRP A 154 -6.86 13.58 7.79
CA TRP A 154 -5.86 13.92 6.76
C TRP A 154 -4.79 14.87 7.31
N LYS A 155 -5.19 15.93 8.04
CA LYS A 155 -4.25 16.86 8.70
C LYS A 155 -3.30 16.14 9.66
N GLN A 156 -3.78 15.17 10.43
CA GLN A 156 -2.93 14.38 11.34
C GLN A 156 -1.93 13.54 10.55
N TRP A 157 -2.37 12.89 9.48
CA TRP A 157 -1.53 12.07 8.62
C TRP A 157 -0.40 12.86 7.95
N LEU A 158 -0.60 14.14 7.63
CA LEU A 158 0.47 15.01 7.10
C LEU A 158 1.71 15.13 8.02
N THR A 159 1.60 14.78 9.30
CA THR A 159 2.72 14.78 10.24
C THR A 159 3.70 13.60 10.03
N VAL A 160 3.27 12.53 9.37
CA VAL A 160 4.09 11.33 9.15
C VAL A 160 5.31 11.64 8.27
N PRO A 161 6.52 11.16 8.62
CA PRO A 161 7.74 11.40 7.84
C PRO A 161 7.82 10.53 6.55
N ALA A 162 6.82 10.64 5.67
CA ALA A 162 6.81 10.01 4.35
C ALA A 162 6.96 11.05 3.23
N LYS A 163 7.37 10.62 2.03
CA LYS A 163 7.53 11.53 0.87
C LYS A 163 6.19 11.99 0.33
N GLN A 164 5.24 11.06 0.18
CA GLN A 164 3.89 11.37 -0.27
C GLN A 164 2.87 10.54 0.51
N ILE A 165 1.69 11.13 0.68
CA ILE A 165 0.52 10.53 1.30
C ILE A 165 -0.60 10.49 0.26
N PHE A 166 -1.26 9.34 0.16
CA PHE A 166 -2.32 9.05 -0.78
C PHE A 166 -3.62 8.82 -0.02
N LEU A 167 -4.73 9.24 -0.62
CA LEU A 167 -6.06 8.97 -0.11
C LEU A 167 -6.51 7.57 -0.56
N GLY A 168 -6.51 6.59 0.35
CA GLY A 168 -7.00 5.23 0.08
C GLY A 168 -8.51 5.13 0.19
N LEU A 169 -9.16 4.63 -0.86
CA LEU A 169 -10.61 4.60 -1.02
C LEU A 169 -11.08 3.23 -1.53
N PRO A 170 -12.30 2.80 -1.19
CA PRO A 170 -12.95 1.71 -1.90
C PRO A 170 -13.36 2.19 -3.30
N ALA A 171 -13.11 1.36 -4.32
CA ALA A 171 -13.47 1.67 -5.71
C ALA A 171 -14.98 1.51 -5.99
N SER A 172 -15.74 0.98 -5.04
CA SER A 172 -17.15 0.63 -5.18
C SER A 172 -17.82 0.61 -3.81
N PRO A 173 -19.14 0.90 -3.70
CA PRO A 173 -19.88 0.72 -2.45
C PRO A 173 -19.79 -0.71 -1.88
N GLN A 174 -19.56 -1.71 -2.74
CA GLN A 174 -19.45 -3.12 -2.35
C GLN A 174 -18.03 -3.52 -1.92
N ALA A 175 -17.02 -2.66 -2.13
CA ALA A 175 -15.63 -2.99 -1.86
C ALA A 175 -15.24 -2.89 -0.36
N ALA A 176 -16.05 -2.18 0.43
CA ALA A 176 -15.84 -1.97 1.86
C ALA A 176 -17.20 -1.90 2.59
N GLY A 177 -17.20 -2.09 3.91
CA GLY A 177 -18.41 -1.98 4.73
C GLY A 177 -18.92 -0.54 4.87
N SER A 178 -18.03 0.47 4.75
CA SER A 178 -18.41 1.88 4.74
C SER A 178 -17.27 2.78 4.22
N GLY A 179 -17.54 4.06 3.98
CA GLY A 179 -16.53 5.05 3.59
C GLY A 179 -16.35 5.25 2.07
N PHE A 180 -17.21 4.67 1.25
CA PHE A 180 -17.24 4.97 -0.19
C PHE A 180 -17.61 6.43 -0.45
N ILE A 181 -16.87 7.05 -1.36
CA ILE A 181 -17.07 8.44 -1.78
C ILE A 181 -17.51 8.42 -3.24
N PRO A 182 -18.72 8.88 -3.60
CA PRO A 182 -19.11 9.07 -4.98
C PRO A 182 -18.08 9.91 -5.75
N ALA A 183 -17.90 9.64 -7.05
CA ALA A 183 -16.88 10.33 -7.84
C ALA A 183 -17.08 11.86 -7.84
N ASP A 184 -18.33 12.32 -7.92
CA ASP A 184 -18.66 13.75 -7.90
C ASP A 184 -18.30 14.40 -6.57
N ASP A 185 -18.69 13.79 -5.44
CA ASP A 185 -18.30 14.24 -4.09
C ASP A 185 -16.77 14.24 -3.90
N LEU A 186 -16.06 13.23 -4.41
CA LEU A 186 -14.59 13.19 -4.36
C LEU A 186 -14.00 14.42 -5.08
N LYS A 187 -14.52 14.73 -6.27
CA LYS A 187 -14.05 15.83 -7.13
C LYS A 187 -14.39 17.20 -6.54
N SER A 188 -15.62 17.40 -6.06
CA SER A 188 -16.08 18.72 -5.60
C SER A 188 -15.70 19.02 -4.15
N ASP A 189 -15.70 18.02 -3.28
CA ASP A 189 -15.68 18.26 -1.83
C ASP A 189 -14.36 17.83 -1.19
N VAL A 190 -13.75 16.73 -1.66
CA VAL A 190 -12.59 16.13 -0.99
C VAL A 190 -11.26 16.56 -1.64
N LEU A 191 -11.11 16.40 -2.96
CA LEU A 191 -9.86 16.74 -3.65
C LEU A 191 -9.42 18.20 -3.43
N PRO A 192 -10.31 19.22 -3.47
CA PRO A 192 -9.91 20.60 -3.19
C PRO A 192 -9.32 20.80 -1.79
N LEU A 193 -9.73 20.00 -0.80
CA LEU A 193 -9.23 20.08 0.57
C LEU A 193 -7.84 19.47 0.72
N ILE A 194 -7.54 18.40 -0.02
CA ILE A 194 -6.31 17.62 0.18
C ILE A 194 -5.21 17.90 -0.85
N LYS A 195 -5.55 18.26 -2.11
CA LYS A 195 -4.53 18.48 -3.17
C LYS A 195 -3.60 19.66 -2.89
N SER A 196 -4.06 20.65 -2.12
CA SER A 196 -3.25 21.80 -1.71
C SER A 196 -2.27 21.46 -0.57
N THR A 197 -2.36 20.26 0.00
CA THR A 197 -1.47 19.82 1.07
C THR A 197 -0.15 19.33 0.47
N GLY A 198 0.98 19.84 0.96
CA GLY A 198 2.30 19.64 0.33
C GLY A 198 2.82 18.19 0.24
N LYS A 199 2.09 17.20 0.78
CA LYS A 199 2.41 15.77 0.70
C LYS A 199 1.44 14.96 -0.15
N TYR A 200 0.39 15.55 -0.73
CA TYR A 200 -0.56 14.80 -1.55
C TYR A 200 0.14 14.08 -2.72
N GLY A 201 -0.04 12.77 -2.80
CA GLY A 201 0.54 11.91 -3.84
C GLY A 201 -0.45 11.40 -4.88
N GLY A 202 -1.75 11.43 -4.57
CA GLY A 202 -2.80 10.84 -5.39
C GLY A 202 -3.84 10.08 -4.55
N ILE A 203 -4.50 9.13 -5.19
CA ILE A 203 -5.45 8.21 -4.55
C ILE A 203 -4.96 6.75 -4.66
N MET A 204 -5.38 5.90 -3.75
CA MET A 204 -5.26 4.44 -3.82
C MET A 204 -6.69 3.85 -3.86
N LEU A 205 -6.89 2.81 -4.67
CA LEU A 205 -8.20 2.19 -4.85
C LEU A 205 -8.18 0.71 -4.44
N TRP A 206 -9.02 0.37 -3.46
CA TRP A 206 -9.36 -1.01 -3.12
C TRP A 206 -10.66 -1.41 -3.85
N SER A 207 -10.65 -2.27 -4.86
CA SER A 207 -9.51 -2.89 -5.54
C SER A 207 -9.76 -2.92 -7.04
N LYS A 208 -8.79 -3.41 -7.83
CA LYS A 208 -8.91 -3.53 -9.29
C LYS A 208 -10.19 -4.26 -9.73
N TYR A 209 -10.62 -5.29 -9.01
CA TYR A 209 -11.83 -6.04 -9.35
C TYR A 209 -13.07 -5.13 -9.33
N TYR A 210 -13.22 -4.34 -8.27
CA TYR A 210 -14.34 -3.41 -8.12
C TYR A 210 -14.22 -2.20 -9.05
N ASP A 211 -13.00 -1.72 -9.28
CA ASP A 211 -12.72 -0.63 -10.23
C ASP A 211 -13.12 -1.00 -11.67
N ASP A 212 -12.92 -2.26 -12.08
CA ASP A 212 -13.37 -2.74 -13.39
C ASP A 212 -14.89 -2.78 -13.54
N GLN A 213 -15.60 -3.01 -12.44
CA GLN A 213 -17.06 -3.11 -12.45
C GLN A 213 -17.71 -1.73 -12.49
N ASP A 214 -17.20 -0.79 -11.69
CA ASP A 214 -17.85 0.50 -11.47
C ASP A 214 -17.15 1.66 -12.20
N GLY A 215 -15.96 1.44 -12.79
CA GLY A 215 -15.24 2.44 -13.58
C GLY A 215 -14.80 3.66 -12.76
N TYR A 216 -14.50 3.46 -11.47
CA TYR A 216 -14.21 4.56 -10.55
C TYR A 216 -12.98 5.35 -10.95
N SER A 217 -11.86 4.68 -11.22
CA SER A 217 -10.62 5.32 -11.67
C SER A 217 -10.83 6.08 -12.97
N SER A 218 -11.59 5.53 -13.91
CA SER A 218 -11.92 6.20 -15.18
C SER A 218 -12.70 7.50 -14.96
N SER A 219 -13.52 7.56 -13.91
CA SER A 219 -14.36 8.70 -13.56
C SER A 219 -13.61 9.84 -12.85
N VAL A 220 -12.44 9.56 -12.27
CA VAL A 220 -11.68 10.54 -11.45
C VAL A 220 -10.25 10.78 -11.96
N LYS A 221 -9.78 10.01 -12.96
CA LYS A 221 -8.38 10.04 -13.44
C LYS A 221 -7.89 11.42 -13.90
N ARG A 222 -8.78 12.29 -14.39
CA ARG A 222 -8.40 13.64 -14.86
C ARG A 222 -8.25 14.64 -13.71
N ASP A 223 -8.80 14.30 -12.55
CA ASP A 223 -8.88 15.16 -11.38
C ASP A 223 -7.82 14.83 -10.33
N VAL A 224 -7.20 13.65 -10.40
CA VAL A 224 -6.12 13.18 -9.51
C VAL A 224 -4.77 13.66 -10.00
#